data_AF-A0A6L4ZK22-F1
#
_entry.id   AF-A0A6L4ZK22-F1
#
_cell.length_a   1.000
_cell.length_b   1.000
_cell.length_c   1.000
_cell.angle_alpha   90.00
_cell.angle_beta   90.00
_cell.angle_gamma   90.00
#
_symmetry.space_group_name_H-M   'P 1'
#
loop_
_entity.id
_entity.type
_entity.pdbx_description
1 polymer ?
#
loop_
_entity_poly.entity_id
_entity_poly.type
_entity_poly.pdbx_seq_one_letter_code
_entity_poly.pdbx_strand_id
1 'polypeptide(L)'
;MARNTSVLLGDHFEEFISKEVASGRYNSASEVIRSALRILEEEEKKKKLLIKALVIGEKSPRVENFDPIRLKLGLCSKLTNITMI
;
A
#
# COMPACT_ATOMS: atom_id res chain seq x y z
N MET A 1 16.43 -18.24 -1.46
CA MET A 1 16.47 -19.12 -2.64
C MET A 1 15.10 -19.14 -3.29
N ALA A 2 15.01 -18.94 -4.60
CA ALA A 2 13.74 -19.12 -5.32
C ALA A 2 13.33 -20.60 -5.24
N ARG A 3 12.04 -20.87 -4.97
CA ARG A 3 11.49 -22.23 -4.97
C ARG A 3 10.47 -22.36 -6.10
N ASN A 4 10.60 -23.42 -6.89
CA ASN A 4 9.64 -23.75 -7.92
C ASN A 4 8.40 -24.33 -7.23
N THR A 5 7.24 -23.74 -7.50
CA THR A 5 5.99 -24.11 -6.86
C THR A 5 4.98 -24.43 -7.95
N SER A 6 4.43 -25.64 -7.92
CA SER A 6 3.29 -25.99 -8.77
C SER A 6 2.00 -25.53 -8.08
N VAL A 7 1.12 -24.87 -8.82
CA VAL A 7 -0.12 -24.31 -8.30
C VAL A 7 -1.23 -24.70 -9.26
N LEU A 8 -2.34 -25.21 -8.74
CA LEU A 8 -3.55 -25.46 -9.52
C LEU A 8 -4.37 -24.16 -9.56
N LEU A 9 -4.68 -23.71 -10.76
CA LEU A 9 -5.51 -22.53 -11.00
C LEU A 9 -6.83 -23.00 -11.63
N GLY A 10 -7.92 -22.30 -11.32
CA GLY A 10 -9.18 -22.53 -12.02
C GLY A 10 -9.18 -21.89 -13.41
N ASP A 11 -10.07 -22.37 -14.28
CA ASP A 11 -10.19 -21.97 -15.69
C ASP A 11 -10.17 -20.46 -15.91
N HIS A 12 -10.84 -19.70 -15.04
CA HIS A 12 -10.87 -18.23 -15.10
C HIS A 12 -9.47 -17.60 -15.06
N PHE A 13 -8.60 -18.07 -14.16
CA PHE A 13 -7.25 -17.53 -14.04
C PHE A 13 -6.32 -18.03 -15.13
N GLU A 14 -6.53 -19.25 -15.63
CA GLU A 14 -5.79 -19.75 -16.80
C GLU A 14 -6.08 -18.93 -18.05
N GLU A 15 -7.35 -18.59 -18.30
CA GLU A 15 -7.74 -17.74 -19.42
C GLU A 15 -7.15 -16.33 -19.28
N PHE A 16 -7.20 -15.75 -18.08
CA PHE A 16 -6.59 -14.45 -17.80
C PHE A 16 -5.08 -14.45 -18.05
N ILE A 17 -4.35 -15.42 -17.49
CA ILE A 17 -2.90 -15.55 -17.67
C ILE A 17 -2.57 -15.74 -19.15
N SER A 18 -3.32 -16.58 -19.86
CA SER A 18 -3.13 -16.85 -21.29
C SER A 18 -3.29 -15.58 -22.12
N LYS A 19 -4.32 -14.75 -21.83
CA LYS A 19 -4.53 -13.45 -22.49
C LYS A 19 -3.39 -12.48 -22.22
N GLU A 20 -2.95 -12.37 -20.97
CA GLU A 20 -1.87 -11.45 -20.58
C GLU A 20 -0.52 -11.85 -21.21
N VAL A 21 -0.22 -13.15 -21.31
CA VAL A 21 0.97 -13.65 -22.02
C VAL A 21 0.83 -13.45 -23.53
N ALA A 22 -0.32 -13.78 -24.12
CA ALA A 22 -0.57 -13.59 -25.55
C ALA A 22 -0.52 -12.11 -25.99
N SER A 23 -0.86 -11.19 -25.09
CA SER A 23 -0.72 -9.75 -25.32
C SER A 23 0.72 -9.27 -25.43
N GLY A 24 1.70 -10.09 -25.04
CA GLY A 24 3.12 -9.73 -24.99
C GLY A 24 3.52 -8.91 -23.76
N ARG A 25 2.60 -8.62 -22.84
CA ARG A 25 2.91 -7.90 -21.59
C ARG A 25 3.80 -8.71 -20.65
N TYR A 26 3.67 -10.03 -20.67
CA TYR A 26 4.45 -10.95 -19.84
C TYR A 26 4.99 -12.11 -20.67
N ASN A 27 6.17 -12.62 -20.35
CA ASN A 27 6.81 -13.71 -21.09
C ASN A 27 6.35 -15.09 -20.61
N SER A 28 5.79 -15.19 -19.41
CA SER A 28 5.36 -16.47 -18.82
C SER A 28 4.29 -16.30 -17.75
N ALA A 29 3.55 -17.38 -17.49
CA ALA A 29 2.59 -17.46 -16.38
C ALA A 29 3.24 -17.13 -15.02
N SER A 30 4.46 -17.62 -14.78
CA SER A 30 5.19 -17.34 -13.55
C SER A 30 5.52 -15.85 -13.38
N GLU A 31 5.70 -15.11 -14.47
CA GLU A 31 5.91 -13.66 -14.43
C GLU A 31 4.64 -12.90 -14.07
N VAL A 32 3.49 -13.32 -14.63
CA VAL A 32 2.17 -12.80 -14.26
C VAL A 32 1.91 -13.00 -12.78
N ILE A 33 2.09 -14.24 -12.29
CA ILE A 33 1.84 -14.60 -10.88
C ILE A 33 2.75 -13.80 -9.95
N ARG A 34 4.04 -13.66 -10.26
CA ARG A 34 4.96 -12.85 -9.43
C ARG A 34 4.55 -11.38 -9.39
N SER A 35 4.11 -10.83 -10.52
CA SER A 35 3.65 -9.44 -10.59
C SER A 35 2.39 -9.23 -9.76
N ALA A 36 1.43 -10.15 -9.85
CA ALA A 36 0.22 -10.14 -9.02
C ALA A 36 0.54 -10.23 -7.52
N LEU A 37 1.44 -11.14 -7.13
CA LEU A 37 1.86 -11.28 -5.73
C LEU A 37 2.58 -10.04 -5.20
N ARG A 38 3.36 -9.34 -6.03
CA ARG A 38 3.99 -8.07 -5.65
C ARG A 38 2.96 -7.00 -5.32
N ILE A 39 1.93 -6.87 -6.17
CA ILE A 39 0.84 -5.91 -5.93
C ILE A 39 0.11 -6.26 -4.64
N LEU A 40 -0.21 -7.54 -4.44
CA LEU A 40 -0.86 -8.01 -3.21
C LEU A 40 -0.02 -7.70 -1.95
N GLU A 41 1.29 -7.93 -2.00
CA GLU A 41 2.20 -7.63 -0.89
C GLU A 41 2.19 -6.12 -0.56
N GLU A 42 2.24 -5.26 -1.56
CA GLU A 42 2.19 -3.81 -1.38
C GLU A 42 0.86 -3.35 -0.77
N GLU A 43 -0.26 -3.90 -1.23
CA GLU A 43 -1.58 -3.62 -0.69
C GLU A 43 -1.69 -4.05 0.77
N GLU A 44 -1.23 -5.26 1.11
CA GLU A 44 -1.19 -5.72 2.49
C GLU A 44 -0.33 -4.82 3.38
N LYS A 45 0.82 -4.38 2.87
CA LYS A 45 1.72 -3.47 3.60
C LYS A 45 1.03 -2.13 3.87
N LYS A 46 0.39 -1.54 2.86
CA LYS A 46 -0.39 -0.30 3.00
C LYS A 46 -1.53 -0.47 4.01
N LYS A 47 -2.27 -1.57 3.94
CA LYS A 47 -3.35 -1.90 4.89
C LYS A 47 -2.83 -1.99 6.33
N LYS A 48 -1.72 -2.69 6.55
CA LYS A 48 -1.10 -2.81 7.89
C LYS A 48 -0.67 -1.44 8.44
N LEU A 49 -0.08 -0.59 7.60
CA LEU A 49 0.31 0.77 7.98
C LEU A 49 -0.91 1.63 8.34
N LEU A 50 -1.99 1.54 7.55
CA LEU A 50 -3.22 2.28 7.80
C LEU A 50 -3.84 1.85 9.14
N ILE A 51 -3.98 0.55 9.39
CA ILE A 51 -4.50 0.03 10.66
C ILE A 51 -3.65 0.54 11.83
N LYS A 52 -2.33 0.51 11.70
CA LYS A 52 -1.43 1.04 12.74
C LYS A 52 -1.67 2.53 12.98
N ALA A 53 -1.83 3.33 11.93
CA ALA A 53 -2.12 4.76 12.06
C ALA A 53 -3.48 5.02 12.73
N LEU A 54 -4.52 4.23 12.40
CA LEU A 54 -5.83 4.31 13.04
C LEU A 54 -5.74 4.00 14.53
N VAL A 55 -5.04 2.94 14.93
CA VAL A 55 -4.84 2.59 16.35
C VAL A 55 -4.11 3.70 17.11
N ILE A 56 -3.13 4.36 16.48
CA ILE A 56 -2.44 5.53 17.08
C ILE A 56 -3.43 6.68 17.26
N GLY A 57 -4.26 6.96 16.24
CA GLY A 57 -5.29 7.99 16.30
C GLY A 57 -6.35 7.73 17.37
N GLU A 58 -6.84 6.49 17.50
CA GLU A 58 -7.83 6.11 18.52
C GLU A 58 -7.30 6.24 19.95
N LYS A 59 -6.01 5.93 20.16
CA LYS A 59 -5.36 6.10 21.46
C LYS A 59 -4.98 7.54 21.76
N SER A 60 -5.05 8.44 20.77
CA SER A 60 -4.75 9.85 20.98
C SER A 60 -5.89 10.56 21.71
N PRO A 61 -5.58 11.56 22.56
CA PRO A 61 -6.61 12.37 23.19
C PRO A 61 -7.49 13.07 22.14
N ARG A 62 -8.81 13.02 22.35
CA ARG A 62 -9.77 13.76 21.53
C ARG A 62 -9.61 15.26 21.79
N VAL A 63 -9.56 16.06 20.72
CA VAL A 63 -9.64 17.53 20.82
C VAL A 63 -11.11 17.92 20.66
N GLU A 64 -11.74 18.41 21.73
CA GLU A 64 -13.17 18.77 21.71
C GLU A 64 -13.46 20.06 20.93
N ASN A 65 -12.60 21.08 21.08
CA ASN A 65 -12.77 22.40 20.45
C ASN A 65 -11.74 22.58 19.33
N PHE A 66 -11.86 21.78 18.27
CA PHE A 66 -10.93 21.84 17.16
C PHE A 66 -11.06 23.17 16.38
N ASP A 67 -10.03 24.00 16.45
CA ASP A 67 -9.91 25.25 15.69
C ASP A 67 -8.88 25.10 14.55
N PRO A 68 -9.32 25.04 13.28
CA PRO A 68 -8.44 24.92 12.13
C PRO A 68 -7.47 26.10 11.95
N ILE A 69 -7.88 27.32 12.31
CA ILE A 69 -7.06 28.53 12.14
C ILE A 69 -5.91 28.50 13.14
N ARG A 70 -6.20 28.20 14.40
CA ARG A 70 -5.20 28.05 15.46
C ARG A 70 -4.20 26.92 15.15
N LEU A 71 -4.67 25.79 14.61
CA LEU A 71 -3.80 24.69 14.20
C LEU A 71 -2.83 25.12 13.08
N LYS A 72 -3.35 25.80 12.03
CA LYS A 72 -2.53 26.28 10.90
C LYS A 72 -1.46 27.26 11.36
N LEU A 73 -1.82 28.22 12.23
CA LEU A 73 -0.87 29.19 12.79
C LEU A 73 0.25 28.50 13.59
N GLY A 74 -0.09 27.49 14.40
CA GLY A 74 0.90 26.73 15.18
C GLY A 74 1.81 25.82 14.34
N LEU A 75 1.33 25.31 13.19
CA LEU A 75 2.15 24.57 12.24
C LEU A 75 3.14 25.49 11.52
N CYS A 76 2.69 26.68 11.12
CA CYS A 76 3.52 27.65 10.41
C CYS A 76 4.72 28.10 11.25
N SER A 77 4.54 28.34 12.55
CA SER A 77 5.62 28.74 13.46
C SER A 77 6.61 27.61 13.80
N LYS A 78 6.17 26.35 13.80
CA LYS A 78 7.07 25.19 13.99
C LYS A 78 7.97 24.97 12.77
N LEU A 79 7.47 25.20 11.57
CA LEU A 79 8.23 25.06 10.33
C LEU A 79 9.34 26.12 10.21
N THR A 80 9.10 27.36 10.64
CA THR A 80 10.13 28.43 10.63
C THR A 80 11.29 28.17 11.61
N ASN A 81 11.04 27.48 12.72
CA ASN A 81 12.09 27.12 13.69
C ASN A 81 12.98 25.97 13.21
N ILE A 82 12.48 25.11 12.32
CA ILE A 82 13.27 24.00 11.73
C ILE A 82 14.23 24.54 10.66
N THR A 83 13.89 25.64 9.98
CA THR A 83 14.73 26.28 8.95
C THR A 83 15.77 27.27 9.50
N MET A 84 15.74 27.56 10.79
CA MET A 84 16.67 28.48 11.49
C MET A 84 17.81 27.73 12.21
N ILE A 85 17.94 26.42 12.00
CA ILE A 85 19.05 25.54 12.40
C ILE A 85 19.68 25.00 11.12
#